data_AF-A0A523G093-F1
#
_entry.id   AF-A0A523G093-F1
#
_cell.length_a   1.000
_cell.length_b   1.000
_cell.length_c   1.000
_cell.angle_alpha   90.00
_cell.angle_beta   90.00
_cell.angle_gamma   90.00
#
_symmetry.space_group_name_H-M   'P 1'
#
loop_
_entity.id
_entity.type
_entity.pdbx_description
1 polymer ?
#
loop_
_entity_poly.entity_id
_entity_poly.type
_entity_poly.pdbx_seq_one_letter_code
_entity_poly.pdbx_strand_id
1 'polypeptide(L)'
;MPKNQITGTVKLNQRENAEGIYVWLEGLNIGQKTDENGEFKIEIPPFLLQVDQTRLTGVFNLYYYSANFNLESTKLFFRNGSLASHQDVISENGELLKPQRVLQNLRIQTLVVPESVSSAEFVEAELRRESIVVILKVTLQALLGPLTVRFPTAVGNLISPVIFRNVDTDEVVILESRIAGLSVGDFLTLGVESVSRFLIIGLQSHHLPKGEYEIIPYLLMDRSLPEGLLESLGENVEELGPNYLKMPILRETSRFVLTD
;
A
#
# COMPACT_ATOMS: atom_id res chain seq x y z
N MET A 1 24.53 16.12 22.82
CA MET A 1 23.30 16.76 22.32
C MET A 1 22.18 15.70 22.35
N PRO A 2 20.92 16.05 22.66
CA PRO A 2 19.82 15.11 22.52
C PRO A 2 19.71 14.68 21.05
N LYS A 3 19.52 13.38 20.82
CA LYS A 3 19.38 12.84 19.47
C LYS A 3 17.94 13.07 19.01
N ASN A 4 17.76 13.99 18.07
CA ASN A 4 16.45 14.43 17.61
C ASN A 4 16.04 13.79 16.29
N GLN A 5 16.73 12.73 15.86
CA GLN A 5 16.38 12.02 14.63
C GLN A 5 16.77 10.55 14.71
N ILE A 6 16.05 9.74 13.94
CA ILE A 6 16.37 8.36 13.62
C ILE A 6 16.46 8.25 12.10
N THR A 7 17.60 7.79 11.59
CA THR A 7 17.82 7.57 10.16
C THR A 7 18.20 6.13 9.88
N GLY A 8 18.00 5.69 8.65
CA GLY A 8 18.46 4.38 8.21
C GLY A 8 18.00 4.05 6.80
N THR A 9 18.25 2.81 6.41
CA THR A 9 17.89 2.30 5.09
C THR A 9 17.11 1.00 5.24
N VAL A 10 16.07 0.83 4.43
CA VAL A 10 15.32 -0.41 4.25
C VAL A 10 15.80 -1.11 2.99
N LYS A 11 15.95 -2.43 3.04
CA LYS A 11 16.29 -3.27 1.89
C LYS A 11 15.24 -4.34 1.70
N LEU A 12 14.82 -4.55 0.46
CA LEU A 12 13.94 -5.66 0.10
C LEU A 12 14.80 -6.87 -0.32
N ASN A 13 14.34 -8.08 -0.02
CA ASN A 13 15.12 -9.28 -0.39
C ASN A 13 15.01 -9.67 -1.87
N GLN A 14 13.98 -9.21 -2.58
CA GLN A 14 13.65 -9.66 -3.93
C GLN A 14 13.61 -8.53 -4.96
N ARG A 15 13.91 -7.29 -4.53
CA ARG A 15 13.90 -6.08 -5.35
C ARG A 15 14.97 -5.11 -4.85
N GLU A 16 15.47 -4.28 -5.75
CA GLU A 16 16.49 -3.28 -5.42
C GLU A 16 15.87 -2.02 -4.81
N ASN A 17 14.75 -1.54 -5.36
CA ASN A 17 14.06 -0.34 -4.89
C ASN A 17 13.14 -0.68 -3.69
N ALA A 18 13.35 0.00 -2.56
CA ALA A 18 12.59 -0.11 -1.32
C ALA A 18 11.72 1.12 -1.01
N GLU A 19 11.36 1.90 -2.03
CA GLU A 19 10.49 3.08 -1.95
C GLU A 19 9.08 2.74 -1.44
N GLY A 20 8.51 3.66 -0.68
CA GLY A 20 7.12 3.55 -0.25
C GLY A 20 6.90 2.60 0.94
N ILE A 21 7.95 2.00 1.52
CA ILE A 21 7.85 1.28 2.79
C ILE A 21 7.59 2.30 3.89
N TYR A 22 6.52 2.11 4.65
CA TYR A 22 6.17 3.00 5.72
C TYR A 22 6.93 2.65 7.00
N VAL A 23 7.73 3.60 7.47
CA VAL A 23 8.51 3.49 8.71
C VAL A 23 7.80 4.30 9.78
N TRP A 24 7.41 3.65 10.87
CA TRP A 24 6.58 4.25 11.92
C TRP A 24 7.15 4.00 13.31
N LEU A 25 7.30 5.06 14.10
CA LEU A 25 7.76 4.99 15.47
C LEU A 25 6.56 4.96 16.43
N GLU A 26 6.41 3.83 17.09
CA GLU A 26 5.45 3.63 18.17
C GLU A 26 5.69 4.63 19.32
N GLY A 27 4.60 5.03 19.99
CA GLY A 27 4.64 5.92 21.15
C GLY A 27 4.64 7.41 20.80
N LEU A 28 5.32 7.82 19.72
CA LEU A 28 5.25 9.17 19.16
C LEU A 28 4.22 9.34 18.07
N ASN A 29 3.78 8.23 17.48
CA ASN A 29 2.87 8.21 16.34
C ASN A 29 3.36 9.05 15.16
N ILE A 30 4.66 8.96 14.87
CA ILE A 30 5.30 9.64 13.74
C ILE A 30 5.79 8.59 12.76
N GLY A 31 5.55 8.83 11.48
CA GLY A 31 5.99 7.92 10.43
C GLY A 31 6.17 8.62 9.10
N GLN A 32 6.89 7.96 8.22
CA GLN A 32 7.13 8.43 6.86
C GLN A 32 7.37 7.26 5.92
N LYS A 33 7.27 7.51 4.61
CA LYS A 33 7.65 6.53 3.58
C LYS A 33 9.14 6.66 3.25
N THR A 34 9.76 5.54 2.92
CA THR A 34 11.11 5.51 2.35
C THR A 34 11.14 6.10 0.94
N ASP A 35 12.29 6.65 0.55
CA ASP A 35 12.55 7.15 -0.80
C ASP A 35 13.00 6.05 -1.78
N GLU A 36 13.37 6.43 -3.00
CA GLU A 36 13.86 5.56 -4.08
C GLU A 36 15.09 4.71 -3.70
N ASN A 37 15.89 5.17 -2.74
CA ASN A 37 17.07 4.49 -2.22
C ASN A 37 16.76 3.62 -0.99
N GLY A 38 15.50 3.61 -0.54
CA GLY A 38 15.06 2.95 0.68
C GLY A 38 15.43 3.71 1.94
N GLU A 39 15.85 4.98 1.85
CA GLU A 39 16.28 5.78 3.00
C GLU A 39 15.09 6.39 3.74
N PHE A 40 15.25 6.58 5.04
CA PHE A 40 14.28 7.27 5.87
C PHE A 40 14.94 8.13 6.96
N LYS A 41 14.20 9.12 7.44
CA LYS A 41 14.57 10.05 8.51
C LYS A 41 13.34 10.43 9.34
N ILE A 42 13.21 9.89 10.55
CA ILE A 42 12.18 10.29 11.50
C ILE A 42 12.74 11.37 12.42
N GLU A 43 12.09 12.54 12.46
CA GLU A 43 12.44 13.61 13.40
C GLU A 43 11.73 13.42 14.74
N ILE A 44 12.52 13.31 15.81
CA ILE A 44 12.01 13.21 17.17
C ILE A 44 11.77 14.63 17.71
N PRO A 45 10.52 15.00 18.03
CA PRO A 45 10.23 16.32 18.58
C PRO A 45 10.96 16.53 19.91
N PRO A 46 11.48 17.73 20.19
CA PRO A 46 12.08 18.05 21.48
C PRO A 46 11.14 17.70 22.64
N PHE A 47 11.69 17.13 23.71
CA PHE A 47 10.92 16.68 24.88
C PHE A 47 9.90 17.71 25.41
N LEU A 48 10.27 19.00 25.43
CA LEU A 48 9.40 20.08 25.92
C LEU A 48 8.16 20.34 25.05
N LEU A 49 8.20 19.92 23.77
CA LEU A 49 7.11 20.08 22.81
C LEU A 49 6.24 18.82 22.70
N GLN A 50 6.57 17.75 23.43
CA GLN A 50 5.76 16.54 23.47
C GLN A 50 4.58 16.79 24.41
N VAL A 51 3.36 16.55 23.90
CA VAL A 51 2.07 16.85 24.57
C VAL A 51 1.96 16.18 25.95
N ASP A 52 2.68 15.07 26.15
CA ASP A 52 2.87 14.39 27.42
C ASP A 52 4.38 14.25 27.71
N GLN A 53 4.92 15.18 28.50
CA GLN A 53 6.33 15.25 28.92
C GLN A 53 6.81 14.04 29.77
N THR A 54 6.10 12.92 29.79
CA THR A 54 6.43 11.71 30.56
C THR A 54 6.43 10.42 29.72
N ARG A 55 6.03 10.45 28.44
CA ARG A 55 5.62 9.22 27.72
C ARG A 55 6.69 8.39 27.02
N LEU A 56 7.91 8.88 26.83
CA LEU A 56 8.97 8.14 26.12
C LEU A 56 10.13 7.76 27.03
N THR A 57 9.86 6.90 28.00
CA THR A 57 10.90 6.15 28.71
C THR A 57 10.56 4.67 28.63
N GLY A 58 11.44 3.86 28.05
CA GLY A 58 11.18 2.45 27.80
C GLY A 58 11.65 2.00 26.42
N VAL A 59 11.18 0.83 26.01
CA VAL A 59 11.46 0.25 24.69
C VAL A 59 10.27 0.50 23.78
N PHE A 60 10.53 1.06 22.61
CA PHE A 60 9.54 1.37 21.58
C PHE A 60 9.93 0.68 20.28
N ASN A 61 8.93 0.30 19.49
CA ASN A 61 9.17 -0.31 18.19
C ASN A 61 9.21 0.75 17.09
N LEU A 62 10.25 0.67 16.26
CA LEU A 62 10.29 1.26 14.94
C LEU A 62 9.83 0.20 13.94
N TYR A 63 8.61 0.32 13.45
CA TYR A 63 8.00 -0.62 12.51
C TYR A 63 8.35 -0.27 11.06
N TYR A 64 8.44 -1.29 10.23
CA TYR A 64 8.61 -1.18 8.78
C TYR A 64 7.49 -1.95 8.09
N TYR A 65 6.63 -1.24 7.39
CA TYR A 65 5.35 -1.75 6.96
C TYR A 65 5.08 -1.51 5.47
N SER A 66 4.67 -2.59 4.83
CA SER A 66 3.92 -2.59 3.59
C SER A 66 2.92 -3.75 3.65
N ALA A 67 1.71 -3.53 3.15
CA ALA A 67 0.61 -4.46 3.25
C ALA A 67 0.96 -5.81 2.63
N ASN A 68 1.80 -5.89 1.60
CA ASN A 68 2.23 -7.16 1.01
C ASN A 68 3.63 -7.63 1.43
N PHE A 69 4.09 -7.17 2.60
CA PHE A 69 5.34 -7.57 3.25
C PHE A 69 5.07 -8.11 4.66
N ASN A 70 6.04 -8.81 5.23
CA ASN A 70 6.04 -9.11 6.65
C ASN A 70 6.21 -7.82 7.45
N LEU A 71 5.49 -7.72 8.56
CA LEU A 71 5.68 -6.62 9.51
C LEU A 71 6.96 -6.88 10.30
N GLU A 72 7.95 -6.03 10.10
CA GLU A 72 9.23 -6.09 10.82
C GLU A 72 9.34 -4.91 11.78
N SER A 73 10.20 -5.03 12.80
CA SER A 73 10.46 -3.92 13.72
C SER A 73 11.88 -3.94 14.30
N THR A 74 12.36 -2.75 14.68
CA THR A 74 13.57 -2.55 15.48
C THR A 74 13.18 -1.99 16.83
N LYS A 75 13.70 -2.59 17.91
CA LYS A 75 13.48 -2.09 19.28
C LYS A 75 14.45 -0.97 19.59
N LEU A 76 13.94 0.18 20.00
CA LEU A 76 14.71 1.36 20.38
C LEU A 76 14.43 1.72 21.83
N PHE A 77 15.49 1.97 22.60
CA PHE A 77 15.39 2.40 23.98
C PHE A 77 15.40 3.93 24.07
N PHE A 78 14.40 4.48 24.76
CA PHE A 78 14.25 5.90 25.06
C PHE A 78 14.37 6.14 26.56
N ARG A 79 14.98 7.26 26.93
CA ARG A 79 15.10 7.74 28.31
C ARG A 79 14.80 9.23 28.33
N ASN A 80 13.82 9.63 29.13
CA ASN A 80 13.40 11.03 29.27
C ASN A 80 13.10 11.69 27.91
N GLY A 81 12.40 10.96 27.03
CA GLY A 81 11.98 11.44 25.71
C GLY A 81 13.09 11.59 24.67
N SER A 82 14.30 11.10 24.96
CA SER A 82 15.41 11.08 24.03
C SER A 82 15.87 9.65 23.77
N LEU A 83 16.36 9.39 22.56
CA LEU A 83 16.98 8.11 22.23
C LEU A 83 18.19 7.88 23.14
N ALA A 84 18.22 6.73 23.83
CA ALA A 84 19.31 6.41 24.73
C ALA A 84 20.63 6.24 23.98
N SER A 85 21.73 6.58 24.65
CA SER A 85 23.08 6.39 24.11
C SER A 85 23.52 4.93 24.26
N HIS A 86 24.43 4.48 23.39
CA HIS A 86 25.05 3.15 23.41
C HIS A 86 24.05 1.98 23.30
N GLN A 87 23.39 1.86 22.14
CA GLN A 87 22.54 0.72 21.79
C GLN A 87 23.14 -0.04 20.62
N ASP A 88 23.02 -1.36 20.61
CA ASP A 88 23.65 -2.23 19.59
C ASP A 88 23.02 -2.14 18.18
N VAL A 89 21.95 -1.34 18.03
CA VAL A 89 21.17 -1.21 16.80
C VAL A 89 21.28 0.16 16.13
N ILE A 90 21.71 1.19 16.86
CA ILE A 90 21.67 2.58 16.40
C ILE A 90 22.90 3.36 16.88
N SER A 91 23.50 4.12 15.98
CA SER A 91 24.72 4.89 16.21
C SER A 91 24.51 6.05 17.17
N GLU A 92 25.61 6.69 17.56
CA GLU A 92 25.57 7.93 18.35
C GLU A 92 24.85 9.07 17.63
N ASN A 93 24.77 9.05 16.30
CA ASN A 93 24.10 10.09 15.51
C ASN A 93 22.62 9.79 15.22
N GLY A 94 22.09 8.66 15.71
CA GLY A 94 20.71 8.24 15.45
C GLY A 94 20.55 7.43 14.15
N GLU A 95 21.63 6.94 13.56
CA GLU A 95 21.59 6.14 12.34
C GLU A 95 21.57 4.64 12.67
N LEU A 96 20.66 3.88 12.08
CA LEU A 96 20.65 2.43 12.22
C LEU A 96 21.97 1.82 11.74
N LEU A 97 22.57 0.96 12.57
CA LEU A 97 23.88 0.37 12.29
C LEU A 97 23.86 -0.65 11.15
N LYS A 98 22.68 -1.19 10.83
CA LYS A 98 22.46 -2.13 9.73
C LYS A 98 21.17 -1.77 8.99
N PRO A 99 21.12 -1.92 7.67
CA PRO A 99 19.87 -1.79 6.94
C PRO A 99 18.84 -2.80 7.44
N GLN A 100 17.60 -2.33 7.60
CA GLN A 100 16.50 -3.24 7.93
C GLN A 100 16.11 -4.01 6.69
N ARG A 101 16.09 -5.34 6.77
CA ARG A 101 15.57 -6.18 5.70
C ARG A 101 14.09 -6.46 5.93
N VAL A 102 13.28 -6.26 4.90
CA VAL A 102 11.86 -6.61 4.89
C VAL A 102 11.55 -7.61 3.77
N LEU A 103 10.71 -8.57 4.09
CA LEU A 103 10.39 -9.71 3.24
C LEU A 103 9.02 -9.52 2.58
N GLN A 104 8.95 -9.54 1.26
CA GLN A 104 7.67 -9.57 0.56
C GLN A 104 7.02 -10.94 0.75
N ASN A 105 5.75 -10.95 1.13
CA ASN A 105 4.98 -12.19 1.32
C ASN A 105 3.99 -12.43 0.18
N LEU A 106 3.53 -11.37 -0.49
CA LEU A 106 2.58 -11.44 -1.60
C LEU A 106 3.09 -10.63 -2.79
N ARG A 107 3.25 -11.29 -3.94
CA ARG A 107 3.39 -10.62 -5.22
C ARG A 107 2.02 -10.33 -5.80
N ILE A 108 1.83 -9.09 -6.25
CA ILE A 108 0.62 -8.61 -6.89
C ILE A 108 1.01 -8.04 -8.24
N GLN A 109 0.44 -8.59 -9.30
CA GLN A 109 0.60 -8.12 -10.67
C GLN A 109 -0.76 -7.78 -11.24
N THR A 110 -0.88 -6.63 -11.90
CA THR A 110 -2.10 -6.22 -12.59
C THR A 110 -1.81 -5.94 -14.05
N LEU A 111 -2.60 -6.55 -14.93
CA LEU A 111 -2.57 -6.31 -16.37
C LEU A 111 -3.95 -5.84 -16.83
N VAL A 112 -3.98 -4.75 -17.60
CA VAL A 112 -5.21 -4.14 -18.14
C VAL A 112 -5.30 -4.39 -19.63
N VAL A 113 -6.48 -4.79 -20.11
CA VAL A 113 -6.77 -5.02 -21.54
C VAL A 113 -8.14 -4.43 -21.89
N PRO A 114 -8.26 -3.56 -22.91
CA PRO A 114 -7.17 -2.94 -23.66
C PRO A 114 -6.37 -1.95 -22.77
N GLU A 115 -5.09 -1.71 -23.12
CA GLU A 115 -4.24 -0.74 -22.41
C GLU A 115 -4.62 0.72 -22.73
N SER A 116 -5.30 0.95 -23.86
CA SER A 116 -5.78 2.27 -24.23
C SER A 116 -7.11 2.19 -24.98
N VAL A 117 -7.88 3.27 -24.88
CA VAL A 117 -9.13 3.49 -25.61
C VAL A 117 -9.14 4.95 -26.06
N SER A 118 -9.59 5.20 -27.29
CA SER A 118 -9.77 6.55 -27.84
C SER A 118 -11.15 7.11 -27.52
N SER A 119 -11.29 8.43 -27.54
CA SER A 119 -12.58 9.09 -27.34
C SER A 119 -13.56 8.75 -28.48
N ALA A 120 -13.05 8.53 -29.69
CA ALA A 120 -13.84 8.06 -30.83
C ALA A 120 -14.49 6.69 -30.56
N GLU A 121 -13.76 5.74 -29.96
CA GLU A 121 -14.31 4.43 -29.58
C GLU A 121 -15.43 4.55 -28.56
N PHE A 122 -15.33 5.47 -27.60
CA PHE A 122 -16.43 5.76 -26.67
C PHE A 122 -17.66 6.31 -27.36
N VAL A 123 -17.49 7.24 -28.30
CA VAL A 123 -18.60 7.81 -29.09
C VAL A 123 -19.29 6.70 -29.90
N GLU A 124 -18.53 5.81 -30.53
CA GLU A 124 -19.11 4.68 -31.26
C GLU A 124 -19.88 3.71 -30.35
N ALA A 125 -19.31 3.36 -29.20
CA ALA A 125 -19.98 2.50 -28.22
C ALA A 125 -21.27 3.14 -27.70
N GLU A 126 -21.26 4.44 -27.42
CA GLU A 126 -22.43 5.18 -26.95
C GLU A 126 -23.55 5.21 -28.01
N LEU A 127 -23.21 5.42 -29.29
CA LEU A 127 -24.16 5.32 -30.40
C LEU A 127 -24.80 3.94 -30.51
N ARG A 128 -24.05 2.87 -30.18
CA ARG A 128 -24.54 1.48 -30.13
C ARG A 128 -25.22 1.13 -28.81
N ARG A 129 -25.22 2.04 -27.82
CA ARG A 129 -25.68 1.80 -26.43
C ARG A 129 -24.93 0.65 -25.74
N GLU A 130 -23.65 0.56 -26.03
CA GLU A 130 -22.72 -0.44 -25.48
C GLU A 130 -21.73 0.22 -24.52
N SER A 131 -21.18 -0.58 -23.61
CA SER A 131 -20.04 -0.17 -22.78
C SER A 131 -18.75 -0.65 -23.43
N ILE A 132 -17.68 0.15 -23.31
CA ILE A 132 -16.34 -0.35 -23.56
C ILE A 132 -15.97 -1.34 -22.46
N VAL A 133 -15.48 -2.52 -22.83
CA VAL A 133 -15.09 -3.55 -21.87
C VAL A 133 -13.60 -3.43 -21.57
N VAL A 134 -13.28 -3.13 -20.32
CA VAL A 134 -11.91 -3.17 -19.80
C VAL A 134 -11.77 -4.36 -18.86
N ILE A 135 -10.75 -5.18 -19.08
CA ILE A 135 -10.45 -6.35 -18.27
C ILE A 135 -9.20 -6.05 -17.45
N LEU A 136 -9.34 -6.07 -16.14
CA LEU A 136 -8.23 -6.08 -15.20
C LEU A 136 -7.95 -7.52 -14.77
N LYS A 137 -6.82 -8.08 -15.20
CA LYS A 137 -6.29 -9.34 -14.68
C LYS A 137 -5.44 -9.04 -13.46
N VAL A 138 -5.83 -9.58 -12.31
CA VAL A 138 -5.09 -9.51 -11.05
C VAL A 138 -4.47 -10.87 -10.78
N THR A 139 -3.15 -10.96 -10.78
CA THR A 139 -2.40 -12.18 -10.46
C THR A 139 -1.75 -12.03 -9.09
N LEU A 140 -2.03 -13.00 -8.22
CA LEU A 140 -1.58 -13.07 -6.83
C LEU A 140 -0.72 -14.31 -6.64
N GLN A 141 0.42 -14.17 -5.97
CA GLN A 141 1.32 -15.29 -5.66
C GLN A 141 1.91 -15.12 -4.27
N ALA A 142 1.73 -16.10 -3.38
CA ALA A 142 2.44 -16.08 -2.11
C ALA A 142 3.91 -16.44 -2.34
N LEU A 143 4.80 -15.61 -1.80
CA LEU A 143 6.25 -15.84 -1.88
C LEU A 143 6.77 -16.59 -0.65
N LEU A 144 6.01 -16.58 0.45
CA LEU A 144 6.35 -17.20 1.71
C LEU A 144 5.13 -17.92 2.28
N GLY A 145 5.12 -19.25 2.17
CA GLY A 145 4.08 -20.11 2.74
C GLY A 145 2.68 -19.89 2.16
N PRO A 146 1.65 -20.54 2.74
CA PRO A 146 0.28 -20.21 2.43
C PRO A 146 -0.12 -18.89 3.08
N LEU A 147 -0.85 -18.05 2.34
CA LEU A 147 -1.33 -16.74 2.79
C LEU A 147 -2.81 -16.60 2.46
N THR A 148 -3.60 -16.04 3.38
CA THR A 148 -4.99 -15.66 3.09
C THR A 148 -5.08 -14.20 2.72
N VAL A 149 -5.73 -13.93 1.58
CA VAL A 149 -6.07 -12.58 1.12
C VAL A 149 -7.58 -12.47 1.06
N ARG A 150 -8.12 -11.39 1.65
CA ARG A 150 -9.49 -10.99 1.45
C ARG A 150 -9.57 -10.19 0.14
N PHE A 151 -10.12 -10.82 -0.88
CA PHE A 151 -10.42 -10.20 -2.16
C PHE A 151 -11.95 -10.27 -2.36
N PRO A 152 -12.68 -9.29 -1.81
CA PRO A 152 -14.13 -9.38 -1.69
C PRO A 152 -14.82 -9.35 -3.06
N THR A 153 -15.90 -10.12 -3.17
CA THR A 153 -16.79 -10.14 -4.34
C THR A 153 -17.82 -9.02 -4.29
N ALA A 154 -18.07 -8.44 -3.12
CA ALA A 154 -18.88 -7.25 -2.91
C ALA A 154 -18.39 -6.43 -1.69
N VAL A 155 -18.57 -5.12 -1.73
CA VAL A 155 -18.31 -4.21 -0.60
C VAL A 155 -19.49 -3.24 -0.49
N GLY A 156 -20.28 -3.38 0.57
CA GLY A 156 -21.56 -2.67 0.66
C GLY A 156 -22.47 -3.07 -0.51
N ASN A 157 -22.90 -2.07 -1.30
CA ASN A 157 -23.71 -2.30 -2.49
C ASN A 157 -22.90 -2.45 -3.78
N LEU A 158 -21.57 -2.30 -3.73
CA LEU A 158 -20.72 -2.37 -4.92
C LEU A 158 -20.26 -3.80 -5.19
N ILE A 159 -20.46 -4.26 -6.42
CA ILE A 159 -19.98 -5.58 -6.86
C ILE A 159 -18.51 -5.46 -7.28
N SER A 160 -17.64 -6.19 -6.58
CA SER A 160 -16.21 -6.34 -6.88
C SER A 160 -15.54 -5.03 -7.30
N PRO A 161 -15.53 -4.01 -6.42
CA PRO A 161 -15.12 -2.68 -6.78
C PRO A 161 -13.65 -2.61 -7.19
N VAL A 162 -13.38 -1.78 -8.19
CA VAL A 162 -12.05 -1.41 -8.66
C VAL A 162 -11.88 0.11 -8.57
N ILE A 163 -10.68 0.54 -8.23
CA ILE A 163 -10.34 1.95 -8.07
C ILE A 163 -9.56 2.38 -9.31
N PHE A 164 -10.06 3.39 -10.02
CA PHE A 164 -9.33 4.11 -11.04
C PHE A 164 -8.73 5.35 -10.40
N ARG A 165 -7.40 5.42 -10.37
CA ARG A 165 -6.68 6.62 -9.95
C ARG A 165 -6.04 7.28 -11.15
N ASN A 166 -6.40 8.53 -11.42
CA ASN A 166 -5.74 9.33 -12.45
C ASN A 166 -4.30 9.63 -12.02
N VAL A 167 -3.33 9.36 -12.90
CA VAL A 167 -1.89 9.44 -12.58
C VAL A 167 -1.42 10.87 -12.38
N ASP A 168 -2.02 11.85 -13.07
CA ASP A 168 -1.59 13.25 -13.02
C ASP A 168 -2.28 14.04 -11.90
N THR A 169 -3.53 13.71 -11.61
CA THR A 169 -4.37 14.48 -10.66
C THR A 169 -4.60 13.80 -9.32
N ASP A 170 -4.24 12.51 -9.20
CA ASP A 170 -4.58 11.63 -8.08
C ASP A 170 -6.10 11.51 -7.81
N GLU A 171 -6.97 12.00 -8.70
CA GLU A 171 -8.42 11.84 -8.59
C GLU A 171 -8.81 10.36 -8.66
N VAL A 172 -9.76 9.99 -7.80
CA VAL A 172 -10.20 8.60 -7.63
C VAL A 172 -11.65 8.44 -8.08
N VAL A 173 -11.87 7.47 -8.97
CA VAL A 173 -13.20 6.98 -9.35
C VAL A 173 -13.29 5.50 -8.98
N ILE A 174 -14.37 5.09 -8.33
CA ILE A 174 -14.60 3.68 -7.96
C ILE A 174 -15.70 3.13 -8.84
N LEU A 175 -15.40 2.05 -9.56
CA LEU A 175 -16.34 1.40 -10.46
C LEU A 175 -16.56 -0.05 -10.05
N GLU A 176 -17.75 -0.57 -10.36
CA GLU A 176 -18.06 -1.98 -10.19
C GLU A 176 -17.40 -2.82 -11.28
N SER A 177 -17.16 -4.09 -10.96
CA SER A 177 -16.72 -5.07 -11.95
C SER A 177 -17.46 -6.39 -11.80
N ARG A 178 -17.39 -7.21 -12.85
CA ARG A 178 -17.84 -8.61 -12.80
C ARG A 178 -16.64 -9.53 -12.78
N ILE A 179 -16.66 -10.52 -11.90
CA ILE A 179 -15.59 -11.51 -11.86
C ILE A 179 -15.87 -12.60 -12.89
N ALA A 180 -14.90 -12.88 -13.76
CA ALA A 180 -14.97 -14.03 -14.67
C ALA A 180 -14.40 -15.30 -14.00
N GLY A 181 -15.05 -16.45 -14.19
CA GLY A 181 -14.61 -17.76 -13.70
C GLY A 181 -15.61 -18.45 -12.76
N LEU A 182 -15.27 -19.67 -12.33
CA LEU A 182 -16.09 -20.49 -11.43
C LEU A 182 -15.72 -20.23 -9.95
N SER A 183 -16.74 -20.22 -9.08
CA SER A 183 -16.64 -20.23 -7.61
C SER A 183 -15.61 -19.27 -7.01
N VAL A 184 -15.97 -17.99 -6.98
CA VAL A 184 -15.11 -16.95 -6.41
C VAL A 184 -15.60 -16.58 -5.02
N GLY A 185 -14.80 -16.91 -4.00
CA GLY A 185 -15.03 -16.48 -2.62
C GLY A 185 -14.36 -15.15 -2.31
N ASP A 186 -14.79 -14.53 -1.22
CA ASP A 186 -14.19 -13.32 -0.68
C ASP A 186 -12.78 -13.53 -0.13
N PHE A 187 -12.41 -14.78 0.15
CA PHE A 187 -11.11 -15.16 0.69
C PHE A 187 -10.40 -16.11 -0.28
N LEU A 188 -9.13 -15.84 -0.53
CA LEU A 188 -8.24 -16.66 -1.34
C LEU A 188 -7.09 -17.16 -0.46
N THR A 189 -6.95 -18.48 -0.34
CA THR A 189 -5.73 -19.08 0.20
C THR A 189 -4.75 -19.27 -0.95
N LEU A 190 -3.66 -18.51 -0.89
CA LEU A 190 -2.61 -18.49 -1.90
C LEU A 190 -1.46 -19.37 -1.46
N GLY A 191 -0.90 -20.14 -2.41
CA GLY A 191 0.37 -20.81 -2.24
C GLY A 191 1.45 -20.21 -3.14
N VAL A 192 2.51 -20.98 -3.37
CA VAL A 192 3.59 -20.59 -4.30
C VAL A 192 3.13 -20.54 -5.76
N GLU A 193 2.04 -21.23 -6.10
CA GLU A 193 1.40 -21.14 -7.40
C GLU A 193 0.59 -19.87 -7.51
N SER A 194 0.66 -19.21 -8.67
CA SER A 194 -0.07 -17.98 -8.91
C SER A 194 -1.55 -18.23 -9.14
N VAL A 195 -2.41 -17.42 -8.54
CA VAL A 195 -3.85 -17.39 -8.77
C VAL A 195 -4.21 -16.11 -9.50
N SER A 196 -5.03 -16.20 -10.55
CA SER A 196 -5.50 -15.02 -11.28
C SER A 196 -7.00 -14.83 -11.14
N ARG A 197 -7.42 -13.58 -10.96
CA ARG A 197 -8.82 -13.14 -11.03
C ARG A 197 -8.96 -12.10 -12.14
N PHE A 198 -10.02 -12.23 -12.94
CA PHE A 198 -10.32 -11.30 -14.03
C PHE A 198 -11.52 -10.46 -13.62
N LEU A 199 -11.34 -9.15 -13.59
CA LEU A 199 -12.36 -8.17 -13.29
C LEU A 199 -12.76 -7.49 -14.59
N ILE A 200 -14.00 -7.71 -15.02
CA ILE A 200 -14.59 -7.15 -16.24
C ILE A 200 -15.33 -5.87 -15.87
N ILE A 201 -14.88 -4.76 -16.42
CA ILE A 201 -15.34 -3.41 -16.10
C ILE A 201 -16.02 -2.85 -17.34
N GLY A 202 -17.28 -2.43 -17.21
CA GLY A 202 -17.99 -1.70 -18.26
C GLY A 202 -17.76 -0.21 -18.11
N LEU A 203 -17.04 0.39 -19.06
CA LEU A 203 -16.80 1.83 -19.10
C LEU A 203 -17.78 2.54 -20.02
N GLN A 204 -18.20 3.72 -19.59
CA GLN A 204 -19.00 4.68 -20.36
C GLN A 204 -18.24 6.02 -20.40
N SER A 205 -18.54 6.84 -21.40
CA SER A 205 -17.84 8.11 -21.70
C SER A 205 -17.80 9.10 -20.52
N HIS A 206 -18.77 9.03 -19.62
CA HIS A 206 -18.87 9.92 -18.45
C HIS A 206 -18.20 9.38 -17.17
N HIS A 207 -17.71 8.14 -17.16
CA HIS A 207 -17.12 7.56 -15.95
C HIS A 207 -15.75 8.16 -15.62
N LEU A 208 -14.95 8.45 -16.65
CA LEU A 208 -13.56 8.89 -16.50
C LEU A 208 -13.28 10.04 -17.47
N PRO A 209 -12.67 11.15 -17.03
CA PRO A 209 -12.10 12.12 -17.96
C PRO A 209 -10.92 11.52 -18.73
N LYS A 210 -10.43 12.21 -19.76
CA LYS A 210 -9.22 11.78 -20.45
C LYS A 210 -7.99 11.79 -19.54
N GLY A 211 -7.05 10.90 -19.81
CA GLY A 211 -5.81 10.79 -19.04
C GLY A 211 -5.33 9.35 -18.85
N GLU A 212 -4.26 9.22 -18.08
CA GLU A 212 -3.67 7.94 -17.69
C GLU A 212 -4.15 7.52 -16.31
N TYR A 213 -4.44 6.23 -16.15
CA TYR A 213 -5.01 5.65 -14.94
C TYR A 213 -4.23 4.44 -14.44
N GLU A 214 -4.05 4.37 -13.12
CA GLU A 214 -3.81 3.11 -12.42
C GLU A 214 -5.15 2.46 -12.07
N ILE A 215 -5.34 1.19 -12.43
CA ILE A 215 -6.51 0.41 -12.01
C ILE A 215 -6.09 -0.49 -10.85
N ILE A 216 -6.63 -0.21 -9.67
CA ILE A 216 -6.22 -0.80 -8.41
C ILE A 216 -7.35 -1.71 -7.89
N PRO A 217 -7.11 -3.02 -7.74
CA PRO A 217 -8.09 -3.90 -7.12
C PRO A 217 -8.16 -3.63 -5.62
N TYR A 218 -9.36 -3.70 -5.06
CA TYR A 218 -9.53 -3.67 -3.61
C TYR A 218 -9.30 -5.06 -3.03
N LEU A 219 -8.23 -5.20 -2.24
CA LEU A 219 -7.88 -6.41 -1.53
C LEU A 219 -7.18 -6.08 -0.21
N LEU A 220 -7.35 -6.95 0.78
CA LEU A 220 -6.77 -6.82 2.11
C LEU A 220 -6.06 -8.11 2.50
N MET A 221 -5.02 -7.96 3.30
CA MET A 221 -4.25 -9.08 3.83
C MET A 221 -4.83 -9.46 5.17
N ASP A 222 -5.14 -10.73 5.36
CA ASP A 222 -5.71 -11.21 6.63
C ASP A 222 -4.62 -11.28 7.70
N ARG A 223 -4.38 -10.16 8.42
CA ARG A 223 -3.50 -10.14 9.60
C ARG A 223 -3.87 -9.06 10.59
N SER A 224 -3.38 -9.24 11.82
CA SER A 224 -3.41 -8.23 12.88
C SER A 224 -2.25 -7.25 12.73
N LEU A 225 -2.53 -5.94 12.83
CA LEU A 225 -1.56 -4.86 12.81
C LEU A 225 -1.70 -4.02 14.09
N PRO A 226 -0.62 -3.34 14.56
CA PRO A 226 -0.74 -2.39 15.66
C PRO A 226 -1.76 -1.30 15.31
N GLU A 227 -2.72 -1.04 16.19
CA GLU A 227 -3.79 -0.05 15.97
C GLU A 227 -3.22 1.34 15.64
N GLY A 228 -2.26 1.82 16.42
CA GLY A 228 -1.58 3.09 16.18
C GLY A 228 -0.85 3.17 14.83
N LEU A 229 -0.42 2.03 14.28
CA LEU A 229 0.18 2.01 12.94
C LEU A 229 -0.88 2.32 11.88
N LEU A 230 -2.05 1.68 11.96
CA LEU A 230 -3.16 1.92 11.04
C LEU A 230 -3.67 3.36 11.15
N GLU A 231 -3.87 3.84 12.38
CA GLU A 231 -4.28 5.24 12.63
C GLU A 231 -3.30 6.25 12.04
N SER A 232 -2.00 5.97 12.10
CA SER A 232 -0.97 6.85 11.56
C SER A 232 -1.00 6.98 10.02
N LEU A 233 -1.55 5.98 9.33
CA LEU A 233 -1.74 6.03 7.88
C LEU A 233 -2.97 6.86 7.50
N GLY A 234 -3.89 7.09 8.44
CA GLY A 234 -5.11 7.87 8.29
C GLY A 234 -6.36 7.10 8.72
N GLU A 235 -7.49 7.78 8.67
CA GLU A 235 -8.78 7.19 9.02
C GLU A 235 -9.25 6.19 7.95
N ASN A 236 -9.76 5.05 8.40
CA ASN A 236 -10.43 4.04 7.57
C ASN A 236 -9.61 3.59 6.36
N VAL A 237 -8.28 3.47 6.52
CA VAL A 237 -7.38 3.07 5.43
C VAL A 237 -7.61 1.63 4.95
N GLU A 238 -8.25 0.79 5.75
CA GLU A 238 -8.64 -0.57 5.35
C GLU A 238 -10.04 -0.64 4.73
N GLU A 239 -10.75 0.48 4.60
CA GLU A 239 -12.05 0.55 3.94
C GLU A 239 -11.92 0.96 2.47
N LEU A 240 -12.87 0.53 1.64
CA LEU A 240 -12.92 0.96 0.24
C LEU A 240 -13.16 2.47 0.16
N GLY A 241 -12.19 3.19 -0.41
CA GLY A 241 -12.27 4.63 -0.62
C GLY A 241 -10.91 5.21 -1.01
N PRO A 242 -10.80 6.53 -1.18
CA PRO A 242 -9.52 7.18 -1.48
C PRO A 242 -8.44 6.92 -0.41
N ASN A 243 -8.83 6.83 0.87
CA ASN A 243 -7.90 6.55 1.96
C ASN A 243 -7.24 5.17 1.88
N TYR A 244 -7.84 4.20 1.18
CA TYR A 244 -7.22 2.91 0.89
C TYR A 244 -5.85 3.05 0.21
N LEU A 245 -5.69 4.07 -0.63
CA LEU A 245 -4.45 4.32 -1.36
C LEU A 245 -3.31 4.85 -0.48
N LYS A 246 -3.62 5.24 0.76
CA LYS A 246 -2.60 5.60 1.75
C LYS A 246 -1.87 4.36 2.27
N MET A 247 -2.51 3.18 2.25
CA MET A 247 -1.86 1.93 2.62
C MET A 247 -0.68 1.67 1.69
N PRO A 248 0.55 1.52 2.22
CA PRO A 248 1.69 1.10 1.43
C PRO A 248 1.45 -0.32 0.95
N ILE A 249 1.36 -0.50 -0.37
CA ILE A 249 1.22 -1.82 -0.97
C ILE A 249 1.93 -1.79 -2.32
N LEU A 250 2.89 -2.69 -2.50
CA LEU A 250 3.71 -2.70 -3.71
C LEU A 250 3.07 -3.58 -4.77
N ARG A 251 2.80 -3.03 -5.95
CA ARG A 251 2.17 -3.74 -7.07
C ARG A 251 3.02 -3.56 -8.33
N GLU A 252 3.04 -4.58 -9.18
CA GLU A 252 3.51 -4.44 -10.56
C GLU A 252 2.28 -4.11 -11.40
N THR A 253 2.18 -2.86 -11.84
CA THR A 253 0.94 -2.33 -12.44
C THR A 253 1.14 -1.89 -13.89
N SER A 254 0.21 -2.29 -14.76
CA SER A 254 0.04 -1.69 -16.09
C SER A 254 -0.88 -0.49 -16.01
N ARG A 255 -0.75 0.41 -16.99
CA ARG A 255 -1.54 1.63 -17.09
C ARG A 255 -2.70 1.45 -18.06
N PHE A 256 -3.75 2.22 -17.84
CA PHE A 256 -4.88 2.38 -18.77
C PHE A 256 -4.90 3.81 -19.27
N VAL A 257 -4.96 4.02 -20.58
CA VAL A 257 -4.93 5.37 -21.17
C VAL A 257 -6.23 5.66 -21.89
N LEU A 258 -6.90 6.74 -21.51
CA LEU A 258 -7.99 7.32 -22.28
C LEU A 258 -7.46 8.49 -23.12
N THR A 259 -7.42 8.27 -24.43
CA THR A 259 -6.85 9.20 -25.43
C THR A 259 -7.94 9.95 -26.20
N ASP A 260 -7.56 11.02 -26.88
CA ASP A 260 -8.43 11.73 -27.84
C ASP A 260 -8.65 10.87 -29.10
#